data_AF-A0A1Q7XU60-F1
#
_entry.id   AF-A0A1Q7XU60-F1
#
_cell.length_a   1.000
_cell.length_b   1.000
_cell.length_c   1.000
_cell.angle_alpha   90.00
_cell.angle_beta   90.00
_cell.angle_gamma   90.00
#
_symmetry.space_group_name_H-M   'P 1'
#
loop_
_entity.id
_entity.type
_entity.pdbx_description
1 polymer ?
#
loop_
_entity_poly.entity_id
_entity_poly.type
_entity_poly.pdbx_seq_one_letter_code
_entity_poly.pdbx_strand_id
1 'polypeptide(L)'
;MPSRLGWVVIRVPFDVSKVWGTRGKVRVKGEINGFAFRASVFPTRDGHHCMLVKRSMQTGANAALGETVQFRLEPDTAKRVAIVPPEFQRILNEDRSFRRWFDQLAFSMRKWICDWIANVKNPASRVRRAEQAAEQLLATMEAEFDLPPILKRAFASDPRAYQGWQSMTPLQRRYHLLGIFYYRSPESRDRRTAQMLEEALARTDRKPRTKAAPEEVAP
;
A
#
# COMPACT_ATOMS: atom_id res chain seq x y z
N MET A 1 3.80 26.40 -7.14
CA MET A 1 2.56 27.04 -6.62
C MET A 1 2.24 26.44 -5.26
N PRO A 2 1.79 27.23 -4.27
CA PRO A 2 1.27 26.71 -3.01
C PRO A 2 -0.13 26.11 -3.23
N SER A 3 -0.37 24.91 -2.72
CA SER A 3 -1.73 24.36 -2.63
C SER A 3 -2.44 24.85 -1.38
N ARG A 4 -3.77 24.73 -1.33
CA ARG A 4 -4.59 25.00 -0.13
C ARG A 4 -4.16 24.19 1.11
N LEU A 5 -3.33 23.15 0.93
CA LEU A 5 -2.79 22.27 1.98
C LEU A 5 -1.37 22.64 2.41
N GLY A 6 -0.83 23.79 1.98
CA GLY A 6 0.55 24.22 2.29
C GLY A 6 1.63 23.45 1.52
N TRP A 7 1.25 22.64 0.53
CA TRP A 7 2.20 21.90 -0.30
C TRP A 7 2.74 22.72 -1.46
N VAL A 8 4.05 22.59 -1.74
CA VAL A 8 4.68 23.11 -2.95
C VAL A 8 4.52 22.08 -4.06
N VAL A 9 3.85 22.49 -5.15
CA VAL A 9 3.65 21.64 -6.34
C VAL A 9 4.18 22.32 -7.60
N ILE A 10 4.62 21.49 -8.54
CA ILE A 10 4.88 21.88 -9.92
C ILE A 10 3.84 21.24 -10.84
N ARG A 11 3.48 21.95 -11.91
CA ARG A 11 2.72 21.40 -13.02
C ARG A 11 3.69 20.79 -14.02
N VAL A 12 3.38 19.59 -14.50
CA VAL A 12 4.14 18.97 -15.60
C VAL A 12 3.76 19.68 -16.90
N PRO A 13 4.71 20.26 -17.66
CA PRO A 13 4.41 21.13 -18.79
C PRO A 13 4.07 20.38 -20.08
N PHE A 14 3.86 19.07 -20.03
CA PHE A 14 3.49 18.25 -21.18
C PHE A 14 2.38 17.26 -20.82
N ASP A 15 1.74 16.71 -21.85
CA ASP A 15 0.69 15.70 -21.70
C ASP A 15 1.30 14.34 -21.35
N VAL A 16 1.28 14.02 -20.05
CA VAL A 16 1.76 12.74 -19.52
C VAL A 16 1.06 11.54 -20.16
N SER A 17 -0.21 11.67 -20.56
CA SER A 17 -0.93 10.57 -21.18
C SER A 17 -0.43 10.28 -22.59
N LYS A 18 -0.08 11.32 -23.35
CA LYS A 18 0.55 11.18 -24.67
C LYS A 18 1.99 10.68 -24.58
N VAL A 19 2.77 11.20 -23.63
CA VAL A 19 4.22 10.89 -23.53
C VAL A 19 4.49 9.55 -22.84
N TRP A 20 3.73 9.21 -21.79
CA TRP A 20 3.96 8.02 -20.96
C TRP A 20 2.82 6.98 -21.02
N GLY A 21 1.83 7.19 -21.89
CA GLY A 21 0.78 6.20 -22.17
C GLY A 21 -0.22 5.98 -21.02
N THR A 22 -0.29 6.88 -20.03
CA THR A 22 -1.18 6.71 -18.89
C THR A 22 -1.79 8.02 -18.42
N ARG A 23 -3.10 7.99 -18.14
CA ARG A 23 -3.83 9.10 -17.51
C ARG A 23 -3.70 9.07 -15.98
N GLY A 24 -3.21 7.96 -15.43
CA GLY A 24 -3.11 7.72 -13.99
C GLY A 24 -1.88 8.35 -13.34
N LYS A 25 -1.65 7.95 -12.10
CA LYS A 25 -0.43 8.29 -11.35
C LYS A 25 0.78 7.59 -11.96
N VAL A 26 1.87 8.34 -12.17
CA VAL A 26 3.13 7.84 -12.73
C VAL A 26 4.25 7.99 -11.71
N ARG A 27 5.04 6.93 -11.52
CA ARG A 27 6.27 7.02 -10.73
C ARG A 27 7.34 7.64 -11.60
N VAL A 28 8.08 8.61 -11.06
CA VAL A 28 9.14 9.29 -11.78
C VAL A 28 10.41 9.33 -10.95
N LYS A 29 11.54 9.38 -11.65
CA LYS A 29 12.86 9.68 -11.10
C LYS A 29 13.50 10.77 -11.95
N GLY A 30 14.50 11.43 -11.41
CA GLY A 30 15.21 12.49 -12.11
C GLY A 30 15.90 13.43 -11.16
N GLU A 31 16.09 14.68 -11.59
CA GLU A 31 16.92 15.66 -10.89
C GLU A 31 16.25 17.04 -10.89
N ILE A 32 16.44 17.79 -9.81
CA ILE A 32 16.07 19.20 -9.67
C ILE A 32 17.35 19.99 -9.37
N ASN A 33 17.78 20.87 -10.28
CA ASN A 33 19.09 21.56 -10.19
C ASN A 33 20.27 20.59 -9.89
N GLY A 34 20.25 19.38 -10.45
CA GLY A 34 21.26 18.34 -10.21
C GLY A 34 21.02 17.49 -8.94
N PHE A 35 20.07 17.84 -8.07
CA PHE A 35 19.71 17.01 -6.92
C PHE A 35 18.78 15.86 -7.32
N ALA A 36 19.27 14.63 -7.21
CA ALA A 36 18.52 13.43 -7.58
C ALA A 36 17.31 13.16 -6.67
N PHE A 37 16.19 12.74 -7.25
CA PHE A 37 14.99 12.40 -6.51
C PHE A 37 14.18 11.26 -7.15
N ARG A 38 13.25 10.71 -6.34
CA ARG A 38 12.15 9.87 -6.80
C ARG A 38 10.84 10.41 -6.26
N ALA A 39 9.84 10.53 -7.13
CA ALA A 39 8.55 11.11 -6.80
C ALA A 39 7.40 10.41 -7.52
N SER A 40 6.21 10.99 -7.43
CA SER A 40 5.07 10.57 -8.23
C SER A 40 4.38 11.78 -8.81
N VAL A 41 4.08 11.68 -10.09
CA VAL A 41 3.25 12.61 -10.84
C VAL A 41 1.82 12.08 -10.78
N PHE A 42 0.86 12.94 -10.46
CA PHE A 42 -0.55 12.57 -10.29
C PHE A 42 -1.47 13.49 -11.10
N PRO A 43 -2.59 12.95 -11.61
CA PRO A 43 -3.56 13.75 -12.35
C PRO A 43 -4.28 14.74 -11.42
N THR A 44 -4.60 15.90 -11.96
CA THR A 44 -5.49 16.91 -11.36
C THR A 44 -6.89 16.78 -11.94
N ARG A 45 -7.88 17.42 -11.31
CA ARG A 45 -9.26 17.46 -11.85
C ARG A 45 -9.33 18.16 -13.21
N ASP A 46 -8.45 19.11 -13.45
CA ASP A 46 -8.42 19.93 -14.68
C ASP A 46 -7.67 19.25 -15.84
N GLY A 47 -7.39 17.95 -15.73
CA GLY A 47 -6.77 17.16 -16.80
C GLY A 47 -5.26 17.34 -16.94
N HIS A 48 -4.62 18.10 -16.05
CA HIS A 48 -3.16 18.22 -16.00
C HIS A 48 -2.55 17.21 -15.04
N HIS A 49 -1.23 17.09 -15.06
CA HIS A 49 -0.49 16.35 -14.07
C HIS A 49 0.37 17.28 -13.23
N CYS A 50 0.47 16.99 -11.94
CA CYS A 50 1.34 17.73 -11.04
C CYS A 50 2.17 16.79 -10.18
N MET A 51 3.24 17.36 -9.60
CA MET A 51 4.17 16.65 -8.73
C MET A 51 4.38 17.46 -7.46
N LEU A 52 4.37 16.75 -6.33
CA LEU A 52 4.72 17.32 -5.04
C LEU A 52 6.24 17.50 -4.93
N VAL A 53 6.69 18.70 -4.58
CA VAL A 53 8.10 18.99 -4.28
C VAL A 53 8.28 18.97 -2.77
N LYS A 54 8.78 17.84 -2.25
CA LYS A 54 9.00 17.67 -0.80
C LYS A 54 10.05 18.64 -0.28
N ARG A 55 10.01 18.94 1.01
CA ARG A 55 11.01 19.80 1.68
C ARG A 55 12.44 19.33 1.44
N SER A 56 12.69 18.02 1.46
CA SER A 56 14.01 17.46 1.15
C SER A 56 14.49 17.76 -0.27
N MET A 57 13.59 17.83 -1.24
CA MET A 57 13.92 18.20 -2.63
C MET A 57 14.20 19.69 -2.73
N GLN A 58 13.41 20.53 -2.05
CA GLN A 58 13.62 21.98 -1.99
C GLN A 58 15.00 22.30 -1.39
N THR A 59 15.30 21.73 -0.23
CA THR A 59 16.60 21.90 0.43
C THR A 59 17.75 21.36 -0.42
N GLY A 60 17.63 20.14 -0.95
CA GLY A 60 18.69 19.52 -1.74
C GLY A 60 18.99 20.23 -3.06
N ALA A 61 17.99 20.87 -3.65
CA ALA A 61 18.12 21.61 -4.91
C ALA A 61 18.41 23.10 -4.74
N ASN A 62 18.53 23.57 -3.49
CA ASN A 62 18.53 24.98 -3.12
C ASN A 62 17.41 25.77 -3.84
N ALA A 63 16.18 25.24 -3.72
CA ALA A 63 15.02 25.74 -4.43
C ALA A 63 13.96 26.23 -3.44
N ALA A 64 13.46 27.44 -3.65
CA ALA A 64 12.38 28.03 -2.87
C ALA A 64 11.08 28.18 -3.69
N LEU A 65 9.97 28.40 -2.98
CA LEU A 65 8.70 28.68 -3.63
C LEU A 65 8.78 30.00 -4.41
N GLY A 66 8.38 29.96 -5.68
CA GLY A 66 8.39 31.13 -6.57
C GLY A 66 9.62 31.17 -7.48
N GLU A 67 10.64 30.35 -7.22
CA GLU A 67 11.82 30.27 -8.06
C GLU A 67 11.60 29.38 -9.29
N THR A 68 12.37 29.69 -10.33
CA THR A 68 12.48 28.85 -11.53
C THR A 68 13.67 27.91 -11.35
N VAL A 69 13.42 26.61 -11.49
CA VAL A 69 14.43 25.56 -11.34
C VAL A 69 14.30 24.54 -12.46
N GLN A 70 15.42 23.91 -12.83
CA GLN A 70 15.41 22.89 -13.88
C GLN A 70 15.04 21.53 -13.32
N PHE A 71 14.09 20.87 -13.98
CA PHE A 71 13.71 19.49 -13.72
C PHE A 71 14.09 18.60 -14.91
N ARG A 72 14.70 17.45 -14.61
CA ARG A 72 14.73 16.29 -15.50
C ARG A 72 13.83 15.22 -14.89
N LEU A 73 12.98 14.61 -15.72
CA LEU A 73 11.97 13.66 -15.29
C LEU A 73 11.91 12.50 -16.28
N GLU A 74 11.94 11.28 -15.78
CA GLU A 74 11.68 10.08 -16.56
C GLU A 74 10.83 9.07 -15.77
N PRO A 75 10.05 8.20 -16.43
CA PRO A 75 9.32 7.13 -15.76
C PRO A 75 10.25 6.23 -14.93
N ASP A 76 9.92 6.08 -13.65
CA ASP A 76 10.62 5.16 -12.75
C ASP A 76 10.05 3.74 -12.90
N THR A 77 10.59 3.02 -13.88
CA THR A 77 10.27 1.61 -14.16
C THR A 77 11.02 0.63 -13.26
N ALA A 78 11.92 1.11 -12.39
CA ALA A 78 12.71 0.24 -11.54
C ALA A 78 11.81 -0.58 -10.62
N LYS A 79 12.11 -1.89 -10.56
CA LYS A 79 11.50 -2.81 -9.59
C LYS A 79 11.95 -2.37 -8.19
N ARG A 80 10.99 -2.09 -7.32
CA ARG A 80 11.29 -1.77 -5.92
C ARG A 80 11.45 -3.07 -5.16
N VAL A 81 12.59 -3.26 -4.52
CA VAL A 81 12.88 -4.41 -3.66
C VAL A 81 12.90 -3.91 -2.22
N ALA A 82 12.14 -4.57 -1.35
CA ALA A 82 12.21 -4.29 0.08
C ALA A 82 13.52 -4.90 0.60
N ILE A 83 14.36 -4.09 1.24
CA ILE A 83 15.62 -4.58 1.83
C ILE A 83 15.24 -5.32 3.10
N VAL A 84 15.34 -6.65 3.07
CA VAL A 84 15.01 -7.52 4.21
C VAL A 84 16.18 -7.49 5.20
N PRO A 85 15.96 -7.10 6.48
CA PRO A 85 17.02 -7.12 7.48
C PRO A 85 17.52 -8.56 7.73
N PRO A 86 18.82 -8.77 8.02
CA PRO A 86 19.38 -10.10 8.23
C PRO A 86 18.64 -10.93 9.28
N GLU A 87 18.18 -10.29 10.36
CA GLU A 87 17.43 -10.94 11.44
C GLU A 87 16.10 -11.52 10.94
N PHE A 88 15.38 -10.79 10.11
CA PHE A 88 14.13 -11.25 9.52
C PHE A 88 14.35 -12.22 8.36
N GLN A 89 15.46 -12.07 7.63
CA GLN A 89 15.87 -12.98 6.57
C GLN A 89 16.10 -14.40 7.10
N ARG A 90 16.64 -14.56 8.31
CA ARG A 90 16.82 -15.87 8.96
C ARG A 90 15.48 -16.57 9.17
N ILE A 91 14.51 -15.88 9.77
CA ILE A 91 13.17 -16.42 10.01
C ILE A 91 12.48 -16.79 8.69
N LEU A 92 12.56 -15.92 7.68
CA LEU A 92 12.02 -16.22 6.35
C LEU A 92 12.70 -17.43 5.67
N ASN A 93 13.93 -17.78 6.04
CA ASN A 93 14.62 -18.93 5.48
C ASN A 93 14.26 -20.25 6.16
N GLU A 94 13.63 -20.21 7.34
CA GLU A 94 13.21 -21.41 8.09
C GLU A 94 12.02 -22.11 7.42
N ASP A 95 11.09 -21.34 6.84
CA ASP A 95 9.90 -21.86 6.16
C ASP A 95 9.73 -21.27 4.75
N ARG A 96 9.87 -22.13 3.74
CA ARG A 96 9.70 -21.77 2.32
C ARG A 96 8.27 -21.34 1.98
N SER A 97 7.27 -21.89 2.65
CA SER A 97 5.87 -21.54 2.45
C SER A 97 5.59 -20.13 2.95
N PHE A 98 6.08 -19.81 4.15
CA PHE A 98 6.01 -18.48 4.74
C PHE A 98 6.74 -17.45 3.89
N ARG A 99 7.95 -17.78 3.39
CA ARG A 99 8.69 -16.91 2.46
C ARG A 99 7.89 -16.58 1.21
N ARG A 100 7.31 -17.59 0.55
CA ARG A 100 6.50 -17.40 -0.66
C ARG A 100 5.28 -16.53 -0.39
N TRP A 101 4.61 -16.74 0.74
CA TRP A 101 3.46 -15.92 1.14
C TRP A 101 3.89 -14.47 1.41
N PHE A 102 5.00 -14.24 2.13
CA PHE A 102 5.53 -12.90 2.37
C PHE A 102 5.87 -12.18 1.06
N ASP A 103 6.48 -12.86 0.09
CA ASP A 103 6.86 -12.26 -1.20
C ASP A 103 5.65 -11.84 -2.05
N GLN A 104 4.46 -12.42 -1.81
CA GLN A 104 3.20 -12.00 -2.43
C GLN A 104 2.63 -10.71 -1.82
N LEU A 105 3.11 -10.27 -0.66
CA LEU A 105 2.68 -9.01 -0.07
C LEU A 105 3.09 -7.82 -0.93
N ALA A 106 2.22 -6.81 -0.97
CA ALA A 106 2.48 -5.56 -1.66
C ALA A 106 3.82 -4.96 -1.20
N PHE A 107 4.58 -4.40 -2.14
CA PHE A 107 5.90 -3.82 -1.85
C PHE A 107 5.88 -2.84 -0.68
N SER A 108 4.84 -1.99 -0.59
CA SER A 108 4.69 -1.03 0.51
C SER A 108 4.61 -1.71 1.88
N MET A 109 3.90 -2.83 1.97
CA MET A 109 3.76 -3.59 3.22
C MET A 109 5.08 -4.24 3.60
N ARG A 110 5.71 -4.96 2.66
CA ARG A 110 7.04 -5.56 2.89
C ARG A 110 8.06 -4.52 3.31
N LYS A 111 8.10 -3.38 2.62
CA LYS A 111 9.01 -2.27 2.94
C LYS A 111 8.73 -1.73 4.34
N TRP A 112 7.48 -1.46 4.69
CA TRP A 112 7.12 -0.92 5.99
C TRP A 112 7.51 -1.88 7.13
N ILE A 113 7.28 -3.18 7.00
CA ILE A 113 7.72 -4.20 7.98
C ILE A 113 9.25 -4.18 8.12
N CYS A 114 9.96 -4.25 6.99
CA CYS A 114 11.43 -4.28 6.98
C CYS A 114 12.03 -3.00 7.57
N ASP A 115 11.51 -1.83 7.20
CA ASP A 115 11.93 -0.54 7.75
C ASP A 115 11.67 -0.50 9.26
N TRP A 116 10.49 -0.94 9.72
CA TRP A 116 10.14 -0.94 11.13
C TRP A 116 11.09 -1.82 11.97
N ILE A 117 11.48 -2.98 11.44
CA ILE A 117 12.50 -3.83 12.05
C ILE A 117 13.86 -3.11 12.05
N ALA A 118 14.31 -2.61 10.90
CA ALA A 118 15.63 -2.01 10.72
C ALA A 118 15.82 -0.67 11.49
N ASN A 119 14.74 0.05 11.76
CA ASN A 119 14.78 1.40 12.35
C ASN A 119 15.28 1.41 13.82
N VAL A 120 15.31 0.27 14.51
CA VAL A 120 15.98 0.20 15.83
C VAL A 120 17.48 -0.06 15.69
N LYS A 121 18.26 0.75 16.41
CA LYS A 121 19.73 0.65 16.43
C LYS A 121 20.23 -0.59 17.15
N ASN A 122 19.54 -1.02 18.21
CA ASN A 122 19.95 -2.16 19.04
C ASN A 122 19.69 -3.49 18.30
N PRO A 123 20.72 -4.33 18.05
CA PRO A 123 20.57 -5.64 17.42
C PRO A 123 19.58 -6.57 18.13
N ALA A 124 19.60 -6.63 19.47
CA ALA A 124 18.65 -7.46 20.23
C ALA A 124 17.20 -7.00 20.04
N SER A 125 16.98 -5.69 19.90
CA SER A 125 15.65 -5.16 19.57
C SER A 125 15.25 -5.45 18.12
N ARG A 126 16.20 -5.52 17.17
CA ARG A 126 15.92 -5.96 15.80
C ARG A 126 15.42 -7.40 15.76
N VAL A 127 16.07 -8.30 16.49
CA VAL A 127 15.64 -9.70 16.63
C VAL A 127 14.22 -9.78 17.18
N ARG A 128 13.94 -9.12 18.32
CA ARG A 128 12.58 -9.10 18.91
C ARG A 128 11.52 -8.54 17.94
N ARG A 129 11.84 -7.51 17.17
CA ARG A 129 10.91 -6.96 16.15
C ARG A 129 10.72 -7.92 14.98
N ALA A 130 11.77 -8.62 14.56
CA ALA A 130 11.67 -9.62 13.50
C ALA A 130 10.78 -10.79 13.92
N GLU A 131 10.96 -11.30 15.14
CA GLU A 131 10.11 -12.33 15.73
C GLU A 131 8.66 -11.86 15.85
N GLN A 132 8.43 -10.65 16.38
CA GLN A 132 7.10 -10.07 16.47
C GLN A 132 6.43 -9.92 15.10
N ALA A 133 7.16 -9.46 14.09
CA ALA A 133 6.62 -9.36 12.74
C ALA A 133 6.29 -10.75 12.17
N ALA A 134 7.16 -11.73 12.37
CA ALA A 134 6.95 -13.11 11.92
C ALA A 134 5.69 -13.71 12.56
N GLU A 135 5.53 -13.60 13.88
CA GLU A 135 4.37 -14.07 14.63
C GLU A 135 3.05 -13.53 14.04
N GLN A 136 2.98 -12.21 13.81
CA GLN A 136 1.78 -11.56 13.27
C GLN A 136 1.47 -12.01 11.83
N LEU A 137 2.51 -12.16 11.02
CA LEU A 137 2.37 -12.55 9.61
C LEU A 137 2.02 -14.02 9.46
N LEU A 138 2.58 -14.91 10.29
CA LEU A 138 2.22 -16.32 10.34
C LEU A 138 0.77 -16.50 10.78
N ALA A 139 0.34 -15.82 11.85
CA ALA A 139 -1.06 -15.85 12.27
C ALA A 139 -2.01 -15.35 11.18
N THR A 140 -1.59 -14.36 10.38
CA THR A 140 -2.35 -13.89 9.21
C THR A 140 -2.40 -14.96 8.12
N MET A 141 -1.26 -15.58 7.79
CA MET A 141 -1.18 -16.64 6.78
C MET A 141 -2.08 -17.81 7.15
N GLU A 142 -2.01 -18.27 8.40
CA GLU A 142 -2.88 -19.32 8.93
C GLU A 142 -4.36 -18.93 8.85
N ALA A 143 -4.68 -17.69 9.23
CA ALA A 143 -6.05 -17.17 9.19
C ALA A 143 -6.67 -17.07 7.78
N GLU A 144 -5.84 -17.07 6.72
CA GLU A 144 -6.33 -17.17 5.34
C GLU A 144 -6.80 -18.58 4.99
N PHE A 145 -6.19 -19.61 5.61
CA PHE A 145 -6.55 -21.01 5.41
C PHE A 145 -7.64 -21.46 6.38
N ASP A 146 -7.48 -21.16 7.66
CA ASP A 146 -8.45 -21.46 8.71
C ASP A 146 -8.83 -20.21 9.50
N LEU A 147 -10.11 -19.84 9.47
CA LEU A 147 -10.56 -18.62 10.13
C LEU A 147 -10.32 -18.68 11.65
N PRO A 148 -9.78 -17.60 12.24
CA PRO A 148 -9.53 -17.58 13.68
C PRO A 148 -10.84 -17.65 14.46
N PRO A 149 -10.85 -18.18 15.70
CA PRO A 149 -12.07 -18.36 16.50
C PRO A 149 -12.92 -17.11 16.65
N ILE A 150 -12.29 -15.92 16.74
CA ILE A 150 -13.00 -14.64 16.81
C ILE A 150 -13.87 -14.38 15.58
N LEU A 151 -13.37 -14.70 14.38
CA LEU A 151 -14.12 -14.53 13.14
C LEU A 151 -15.16 -15.63 12.96
N LYS A 152 -14.82 -16.88 13.31
CA LYS A 152 -15.78 -17.99 13.31
C LYS A 152 -17.02 -17.66 14.16
N ARG A 153 -16.83 -17.15 15.37
CA ARG A 153 -17.93 -16.71 16.25
C ARG A 153 -18.72 -15.56 15.63
N ALA A 154 -18.05 -14.54 15.10
CA ALA A 154 -18.72 -13.40 14.49
C ALA A 154 -19.58 -13.80 13.28
N PHE A 155 -19.08 -14.68 12.42
CA PHE A 155 -19.81 -15.20 11.26
C PHE A 155 -20.93 -16.16 11.64
N ALA A 156 -20.81 -16.90 12.74
CA ALA A 156 -21.91 -17.70 13.27
C ALA A 156 -23.06 -16.82 13.77
N SER A 157 -22.76 -15.64 14.34
CA SER A 157 -23.77 -14.68 14.81
C SER A 157 -24.46 -13.91 13.68
N ASP A 158 -23.78 -13.61 12.58
CA ASP A 158 -24.38 -12.99 11.38
C ASP A 158 -23.89 -13.67 10.08
N PRO A 159 -24.68 -14.60 9.52
CA PRO A 159 -24.34 -15.29 8.27
C PRO A 159 -24.19 -14.37 7.05
N ARG A 160 -24.79 -13.17 7.05
CA ARG A 160 -24.65 -12.22 5.92
C ARG A 160 -23.25 -11.63 5.88
N ALA A 161 -22.66 -11.37 7.05
CA ALA A 161 -21.27 -10.91 7.13
C ALA A 161 -20.31 -11.96 6.54
N TYR A 162 -20.62 -13.26 6.69
CA TYR A 162 -19.85 -14.32 6.07
C TYR A 162 -19.97 -14.33 4.53
N GLN A 163 -21.18 -14.12 3.99
CA GLN A 163 -21.38 -13.98 2.54
C GLN A 163 -20.63 -12.76 2.00
N GLY A 164 -20.70 -11.62 2.70
CA GLY A 164 -19.95 -10.42 2.40
C GLY A 164 -18.44 -10.67 2.38
N TRP A 165 -17.93 -11.39 3.37
CA TRP A 165 -16.53 -11.83 3.43
C TRP A 165 -16.13 -12.72 2.26
N GLN A 166 -16.98 -13.69 1.88
CA GLN A 166 -16.73 -14.57 0.73
C GLN A 166 -16.71 -13.79 -0.60
N SER A 167 -17.45 -12.68 -0.71
CA SER A 167 -17.42 -11.79 -1.88
C SER A 167 -16.13 -10.94 -1.99
N MET A 168 -15.33 -10.86 -0.93
CA MET A 168 -14.08 -10.11 -0.93
C MET A 168 -12.98 -10.82 -1.70
N THR A 169 -12.15 -10.04 -2.40
CA THR A 169 -10.96 -10.58 -3.04
C THR A 169 -9.98 -11.14 -2.00
N PRO A 170 -9.12 -12.11 -2.35
CA PRO A 170 -8.11 -12.63 -1.42
C PRO A 170 -7.25 -11.52 -0.79
N LEU A 171 -6.91 -10.50 -1.59
CA LEU A 171 -6.15 -9.34 -1.12
C LEU A 171 -6.91 -8.52 -0.06
N GLN A 172 -8.23 -8.33 -0.24
CA GLN A 172 -9.06 -7.59 0.72
C GLN A 172 -9.15 -8.35 2.05
N ARG A 173 -9.44 -9.66 2.00
CA ARG A 173 -9.47 -10.52 3.19
C ARG A 173 -8.16 -10.47 3.95
N ARG A 174 -7.04 -10.62 3.23
CA ARG A 174 -5.68 -10.49 3.79
C ARG A 174 -5.44 -9.16 4.50
N TYR A 175 -5.87 -8.04 3.92
CA TYR A 175 -5.70 -6.73 4.57
C TYR A 175 -6.50 -6.59 5.87
N HIS A 176 -7.69 -7.18 5.95
CA HIS A 176 -8.43 -7.23 7.22
C HIS A 176 -7.69 -8.09 8.26
N LEU A 177 -7.23 -9.28 7.88
CA LEU A 177 -6.49 -10.17 8.78
C LEU A 177 -5.20 -9.51 9.29
N LEU A 178 -4.40 -8.93 8.39
CA LEU A 178 -3.20 -8.15 8.76
C LEU A 178 -3.57 -7.03 9.75
N GLY A 179 -4.68 -6.35 9.49
CA GLY A 179 -5.19 -5.29 10.36
C GLY A 179 -5.59 -5.76 11.75
N ILE A 180 -6.15 -6.96 11.87
CA ILE A 180 -6.55 -7.57 13.14
C ILE A 180 -5.29 -8.02 13.90
N PHE A 181 -4.42 -8.82 13.27
CA PHE A 181 -3.25 -9.39 13.95
C PHE A 181 -2.12 -8.38 14.21
N TYR A 182 -2.10 -7.25 13.50
CA TYR A 182 -1.15 -6.17 13.76
C TYR A 182 -1.23 -5.64 15.21
N TYR A 183 -2.44 -5.53 15.76
CA TYR A 183 -2.63 -5.08 17.14
C TYR A 183 -2.53 -6.24 18.11
N ARG A 184 -1.87 -6.03 19.25
CA ARG A 184 -1.81 -7.00 20.35
C ARG A 184 -2.96 -6.82 21.35
N SER A 185 -3.46 -5.60 21.52
CA SER A 185 -4.56 -5.28 22.43
C SER A 185 -5.87 -5.94 21.96
N PRO A 186 -6.59 -6.67 22.84
CA PRO A 186 -7.89 -7.26 22.52
C PRO A 186 -8.88 -6.21 21.99
N GLU A 187 -8.98 -5.07 22.66
CA GLU A 187 -9.89 -3.99 22.27
C GLU A 187 -9.64 -3.45 20.85
N SER A 188 -8.38 -3.36 20.43
CA SER A 188 -8.06 -2.92 19.05
C SER A 188 -8.32 -4.02 18.03
N ARG A 189 -8.14 -5.30 18.39
CA ARG A 189 -8.54 -6.43 17.55
C ARG A 189 -10.06 -6.47 17.35
N ASP A 190 -10.82 -6.21 18.42
CA ASP A 190 -12.28 -6.15 18.37
C ASP A 190 -12.75 -5.01 17.47
N ARG A 191 -12.16 -3.80 17.61
CA ARG A 191 -12.45 -2.67 16.71
C ARG A 191 -12.15 -2.99 15.23
N ARG A 192 -11.02 -3.64 14.94
CA ARG A 192 -10.67 -4.04 13.57
C ARG A 192 -11.57 -5.16 13.04
N THR A 193 -12.03 -6.05 13.91
CA THR A 193 -13.01 -7.08 13.58
C THR A 193 -14.37 -6.47 13.26
N ALA A 194 -14.87 -5.56 14.11
CA ALA A 194 -16.12 -4.84 13.87
C ALA A 194 -16.12 -4.07 12.55
N GLN A 195 -15.03 -3.34 12.26
CA GLN A 195 -14.87 -2.65 10.97
C GLN A 195 -14.92 -3.64 9.79
N MET A 196 -14.26 -4.78 9.90
CA MET A 196 -14.29 -5.80 8.85
C MET A 196 -15.71 -6.34 8.62
N LEU A 197 -16.48 -6.59 9.70
CA LEU A 197 -17.87 -7.04 9.60
C LEU A 197 -18.75 -5.99 8.93
N GLU A 198 -18.59 -4.71 9.26
CA GLU A 198 -19.32 -3.61 8.63
C GLU A 198 -19.02 -3.53 7.12
N GLU A 199 -17.75 -3.61 6.74
CA GLU A 199 -17.35 -3.62 5.32
C GLU A 199 -17.85 -4.87 4.58
N ALA A 200 -17.97 -6.01 5.27
CA ALA A 200 -18.54 -7.23 4.71
C ALA A 200 -20.06 -7.07 4.47
N LEU A 201 -20.81 -6.56 5.45
CA LEU A 201 -22.24 -6.30 5.34
C LEU A 201 -22.56 -5.25 4.27
N ALA A 202 -21.77 -4.18 4.18
CA ALA A 202 -21.94 -3.15 3.15
C ALA A 202 -21.79 -3.70 1.72
N ARG A 203 -21.20 -4.89 1.54
CA ARG A 203 -21.11 -5.57 0.23
C ARG A 203 -22.31 -6.43 -0.08
N THR A 204 -22.98 -7.00 0.91
CA THR A 204 -24.24 -7.72 0.69
C THR A 204 -25.35 -6.77 0.28
N ASP A 205 -25.33 -5.54 0.81
CA ASP A 205 -26.34 -4.52 0.51
C ASP A 205 -26.12 -3.81 -0.83
N ARG A 206 -24.91 -3.93 -1.41
CA ARG A 206 -24.60 -3.35 -2.73
C ARG A 206 -25.11 -4.27 -3.84
N LYS A 207 -26.16 -3.83 -4.53
CA LYS A 207 -26.66 -4.43 -5.78
C LYS A 207 -25.48 -4.69 -6.74
N PRO A 208 -25.39 -5.87 -7.38
CA PRO A 208 -24.29 -6.17 -8.30
C PRO A 208 -24.22 -5.10 -9.38
N ARG A 209 -23.02 -4.53 -9.62
CA ARG A 209 -22.79 -3.71 -10.82
C ARG A 209 -22.92 -4.64 -12.02
N THR A 210 -24.07 -4.65 -12.66
CA THR A 210 -24.25 -5.26 -13.98
C THR A 210 -23.21 -4.61 -14.90
N LYS A 211 -22.25 -5.40 -15.39
CA LYS A 211 -21.47 -5.00 -16.56
C LYS A 211 -22.49 -4.85 -17.68
N ALA A 212 -22.68 -3.66 -18.22
CA ALA A 212 -23.39 -3.49 -19.47
C ALA A 212 -22.72 -4.40 -20.50
N ALA A 213 -23.51 -5.29 -21.11
CA ALA A 213 -23.07 -6.11 -22.23
C ALA A 213 -22.61 -5.18 -23.36
N PRO A 214 -21.57 -5.56 -24.14
CA PRO A 214 -21.22 -4.81 -25.33
C PRO A 214 -22.42 -4.81 -26.28
N GLU A 215 -22.81 -3.63 -26.76
CA GLU A 215 -23.79 -3.49 -27.85
C GLU A 215 -23.33 -4.34 -29.03
N GLU A 216 -24.14 -5.34 -29.38
CA GLU A 216 -24.06 -6.03 -30.65
C GLU A 216 -24.27 -4.99 -31.77
N VAL A 217 -23.19 -4.73 -32.51
CA VAL A 217 -23.28 -4.10 -33.82
C VAL A 217 -23.84 -5.15 -34.77
N ALA A 218 -25.12 -5.02 -35.08
CA ALA A 218 -25.79 -5.79 -36.14
C ALA A 218 -25.39 -5.25 -37.53
N PRO A 219 -25.47 -6.10 -38.58
CA PRO A 219 -24.64 -6.03 -39.79
C PRO A 219 -24.92 -4.89 -40.76
#